data_AF-A0ABD2ML60-F1
#
_entry.id   AF-A0ABD2ML60-F1
#
_cell.length_a   1.000
_cell.length_b   1.000
_cell.length_c   1.000
_cell.angle_alpha   90.00
_cell.angle_beta   90.00
_cell.angle_gamma   90.00
#
_symmetry.space_group_name_H-M   'P 1'
#
loop_
_entity.id
_entity.type
_entity.pdbx_description
1 polymer ?
#
loop_
_entity_poly.entity_id
_entity_poly.type
_entity_poly.pdbx_seq_one_letter_code
_entity_poly.pdbx_strand_id
1 'polypeptide(L)'
;MSPIGKVWIQDLFLIANSTQYVNYVEKNYPPDFSYQEFAKDFTAEFFEPTVWADLFKKSGAKYVLECQRYWPHRDIVGDLSRAVRKAGLTFGLYHSLYEWFNPMYLADKANNFTSQVFVSNKILPEMQEIIEKYEPDVLWSDGDWEAHDSYWKATDFLAWLYNESPVKDTVVVNDRWGIDIPCSHGDFYTCTDRFNPGVLQKHKWENAMTIDKESWGFRRNAPLSDYLTTHELLQTLAETISCGGNILINVGPTKEGIIAPIFEERLLDLGKWLSINGEAIYGSKPWIYQNDSLTTDVWYTQKQNSVYAIVLNWPTNNILTLESVVQLLAHQNKCYFIRERYFELEFDTAFQERSEYCVPR
;
A
#
# COMPACT_ATOMS: atom_id res chain seq x y z
N MET A 1 -3.55 22.63 -0.90
CA MET A 1 -3.53 21.86 0.36
C MET A 1 -3.35 20.42 -0.04
N SER A 2 -2.10 19.93 0.00
CA SER A 2 -1.80 18.52 -0.28
C SER A 2 -2.34 17.65 0.87
N PRO A 3 -3.06 16.55 0.60
CA PRO A 3 -3.49 15.62 1.64
C PRO A 3 -2.31 14.72 2.03
N ILE A 4 -1.30 15.31 2.68
CA ILE A 4 -0.18 14.60 3.27
C ILE A 4 -0.72 13.90 4.52
N GLY A 5 -0.71 12.56 4.53
CA GLY A 5 -1.40 11.74 5.53
C GLY A 5 -0.92 11.99 6.96
N LYS A 6 -1.84 11.95 7.93
CA LYS A 6 -1.63 12.33 9.34
C LYS A 6 -0.83 11.30 10.17
N VAL A 7 0.33 10.82 9.68
CA VAL A 7 1.31 10.10 10.53
C VAL A 7 2.04 11.05 11.47
N TRP A 8 2.02 12.34 11.14
CA TRP A 8 3.01 13.27 11.62
C TRP A 8 2.56 14.07 12.84
N ILE A 9 2.36 13.40 13.99
CA ILE A 9 2.38 14.13 15.27
C ILE A 9 3.66 14.99 15.36
N GLN A 10 4.76 14.54 14.75
CA GLN A 10 6.04 15.24 14.64
C GLN A 10 5.96 16.56 13.88
N ASP A 11 5.33 16.59 12.69
CA ASP A 11 5.07 17.84 11.97
C ASP A 11 4.16 18.78 12.76
N LEU A 12 3.25 18.25 13.58
CA LEU A 12 2.36 19.04 14.42
C LEU A 12 3.08 19.73 15.60
N PHE A 13 4.22 19.20 16.06
CA PHE A 13 5.10 19.88 17.01
C PHE A 13 5.94 20.99 16.35
N LEU A 14 6.22 20.87 15.04
CA LEU A 14 7.01 21.85 14.29
C LEU A 14 6.15 22.94 13.64
N ILE A 15 4.91 22.60 13.25
CA ILE A 15 3.94 23.49 12.65
C ILE A 15 3.03 23.99 13.77
N ALA A 16 3.43 25.09 14.40
CA ALA A 16 2.64 25.88 15.36
C ALA A 16 1.30 26.42 14.82
N ASN A 17 0.81 25.91 13.69
CA ASN A 17 -0.32 26.47 12.94
C ASN A 17 -1.63 25.68 13.08
N SER A 18 -1.64 24.57 13.84
CA SER A 18 -2.89 23.90 14.20
C SER A 18 -3.21 24.08 15.68
N THR A 19 -3.94 25.15 15.99
CA THR A 19 -4.35 25.55 17.34
C THR A 19 -5.00 24.40 18.12
N GLN A 20 -5.71 23.49 17.46
CA GLN A 20 -6.35 22.35 18.11
C GLN A 20 -5.35 21.36 18.71
N TYR A 21 -4.24 21.07 18.02
CA TYR A 21 -3.24 20.11 18.51
C TYR A 21 -2.31 20.72 19.54
N VAL A 22 -1.91 21.99 19.36
CA VAL A 22 -1.16 22.74 20.39
C VAL A 22 -1.96 22.76 21.68
N ASN A 23 -3.26 23.13 21.63
CA ASN A 23 -4.14 23.10 22.78
C ASN A 23 -4.27 21.69 23.39
N TYR A 24 -4.28 20.64 22.56
CA TYR A 24 -4.30 19.27 23.06
C TYR A 24 -3.01 18.92 23.79
N VAL A 25 -1.85 19.24 23.22
CA VAL A 25 -0.55 18.96 23.85
C VAL A 25 -0.41 19.73 25.16
N GLU A 26 -0.64 21.04 25.15
CA GLU A 26 -0.57 21.90 26.34
C GLU A 26 -1.55 21.47 27.45
N LYS A 27 -2.71 20.92 27.08
CA LYS A 27 -3.70 20.44 28.05
C LYS A 27 -3.33 19.09 28.66
N ASN A 28 -2.65 18.21 27.93
CA ASN A 28 -2.47 16.81 28.31
C ASN A 28 -1.03 16.44 28.71
N TYR A 29 -0.04 17.29 28.41
CA TYR A 29 1.37 17.06 28.72
C TYR A 29 1.97 18.23 29.50
N PRO A 30 3.03 18.01 30.30
CA PRO A 30 3.70 19.07 31.02
C PRO A 30 4.25 20.17 30.09
N PRO A 31 4.46 21.39 30.61
CA PRO A 31 5.25 22.40 29.90
C PRO A 31 6.60 21.81 29.47
N ASP A 32 7.08 22.22 28.29
CA ASP A 32 8.35 21.79 27.68
C ASP A 32 8.43 20.30 27.29
N PHE A 33 7.31 19.56 27.29
CA PHE A 33 7.29 18.16 26.85
C PHE A 33 7.69 18.04 25.38
N SER A 34 8.78 17.32 25.11
CA SER A 34 9.32 17.13 23.76
C SER A 34 8.75 15.87 23.09
N TYR A 35 8.73 15.84 21.75
CA TYR A 35 8.23 14.68 21.01
C TYR A 35 9.01 13.40 21.34
N GLN A 36 10.33 13.51 21.55
CA GLN A 36 11.23 12.40 21.87
C GLN A 36 10.83 11.70 23.17
N GLU A 37 10.17 12.40 24.10
CA GLU A 37 9.70 11.79 25.34
C GLU A 37 8.59 10.77 25.13
N PHE A 38 7.87 10.79 24.00
CA PHE A 38 6.93 9.72 23.66
C PHE A 38 7.61 8.37 23.42
N ALA A 39 8.93 8.33 23.18
CA ALA A 39 9.65 7.08 22.99
C ALA A 39 9.53 6.16 24.21
N LYS A 40 9.42 6.72 25.43
CA LYS A 40 9.21 5.94 26.67
C LYS A 40 7.83 5.30 26.76
N ASP A 41 6.85 5.86 26.06
CA ASP A 41 5.45 5.42 26.06
C ASP A 41 5.14 4.40 24.97
N PHE A 42 6.03 4.25 24.00
CA PHE A 42 5.98 3.17 23.01
C PHE A 42 6.54 1.92 23.66
N THR A 43 5.67 1.01 24.11
CA THR A 43 6.08 -0.16 24.91
C THR A 43 6.13 -1.44 24.11
N ALA A 44 5.34 -1.56 23.03
CA ALA A 44 5.15 -2.79 22.27
C ALA A 44 4.84 -4.01 23.18
N GLU A 45 4.20 -3.79 24.33
CA GLU A 45 3.98 -4.80 25.38
C GLU A 45 3.17 -6.02 24.90
N PHE A 46 2.24 -5.79 23.97
CA PHE A 46 1.38 -6.83 23.38
C PHE A 46 1.78 -7.14 21.93
N PHE A 47 2.98 -6.74 21.51
CA PHE A 47 3.48 -7.06 20.17
C PHE A 47 3.84 -8.54 20.04
N GLU A 48 3.02 -9.25 19.27
CA GLU A 48 3.17 -10.66 18.95
C GLU A 48 3.40 -10.85 17.43
N PRO A 49 4.66 -10.93 16.97
CA PRO A 49 4.99 -10.92 15.54
C PRO A 49 4.37 -12.09 14.77
N THR A 50 4.22 -13.25 15.41
CA THR A 50 3.59 -14.43 14.79
C THR A 50 2.08 -14.26 14.62
N VAL A 51 1.42 -13.53 15.53
CA VAL A 51 -0.01 -13.22 15.42
C VAL A 51 -0.24 -12.24 14.27
N TRP A 52 0.61 -11.21 14.16
CA TRP A 52 0.59 -10.27 13.04
C TRP A 52 0.82 -10.98 11.70
N ALA A 53 1.85 -11.81 11.61
CA ALA A 53 2.15 -12.55 10.38
C ALA A 53 1.02 -13.51 9.97
N ASP A 54 0.35 -14.16 10.92
CA ASP A 54 -0.82 -15.00 10.65
C ASP A 54 -2.02 -14.17 10.16
N LEU A 55 -2.28 -13.01 10.75
CA LEU A 55 -3.31 -12.08 10.28
C LEU A 55 -3.04 -11.62 8.84
N PHE A 56 -1.81 -11.17 8.54
CA PHE A 56 -1.43 -10.73 7.19
C PHE A 56 -1.50 -11.87 6.17
N LYS A 57 -1.16 -13.10 6.57
CA LYS A 57 -1.34 -14.27 5.71
C LYS A 57 -2.82 -14.52 5.43
N LYS A 58 -3.66 -14.47 6.46
CA LYS A 58 -5.11 -14.66 6.35
C LYS A 58 -5.79 -13.56 5.53
N SER A 59 -5.24 -12.35 5.49
CA SER A 59 -5.76 -11.26 4.65
C SER A 59 -5.51 -11.47 3.15
N GLY A 60 -4.67 -12.44 2.78
CA GLY A 60 -4.25 -12.67 1.40
C GLY A 60 -3.07 -11.81 0.95
N ALA A 61 -2.39 -11.11 1.86
CA ALA A 61 -1.15 -10.42 1.52
C ALA A 61 -0.10 -11.40 0.96
N LYS A 62 0.80 -10.89 0.12
CA LYS A 62 1.95 -11.64 -0.40
C LYS A 62 3.29 -11.11 0.09
N TYR A 63 3.31 -9.86 0.52
CA TYR A 63 4.45 -9.22 1.16
C TYR A 63 3.97 -8.31 2.29
N VAL A 64 4.87 -8.02 3.22
CA VAL A 64 4.66 -7.10 4.35
C VAL A 64 5.81 -6.12 4.39
N LEU A 65 5.52 -4.83 4.48
CA LEU A 65 6.52 -3.79 4.71
C LEU A 65 6.44 -3.33 6.16
N GLU A 66 7.58 -3.32 6.84
CA GLU A 66 7.69 -2.76 8.19
C GLU A 66 8.39 -1.39 8.15
N CYS A 67 7.82 -0.41 8.84
CA CYS A 67 8.49 0.87 9.06
C CYS A 67 9.62 0.69 10.05
N GLN A 68 10.84 1.04 9.66
CA GLN A 68 11.99 0.93 10.55
C GLN A 68 11.77 1.74 11.82
N ARG A 69 11.73 1.04 12.97
CA ARG A 69 11.74 1.66 14.29
C ARG A 69 12.65 0.86 15.22
N TYR A 70 13.78 1.45 15.59
CA TYR A 70 14.63 0.90 16.63
C TYR A 70 13.98 1.10 17.99
N TRP A 71 13.71 -0.02 18.68
CA TRP A 71 13.30 0.01 20.08
C TRP A 71 14.47 -0.44 20.96
N PRO A 72 14.86 0.32 22.00
CA PRO A 72 16.11 0.09 22.71
C PRO A 72 16.20 -1.27 23.44
N HIS A 73 15.08 -1.98 23.62
CA HIS A 73 15.08 -3.28 24.31
C HIS A 73 14.46 -4.44 23.49
N ARG A 74 14.13 -4.23 22.21
CA ARG A 74 13.61 -5.30 21.33
C ARG A 74 13.83 -4.99 19.86
N ASP A 75 14.36 -5.97 19.14
CA ASP A 75 14.50 -5.91 17.69
C ASP A 75 13.16 -6.25 17.01
N ILE A 76 12.26 -5.27 16.96
CA ILE A 76 10.91 -5.40 16.37
C ILE A 76 10.99 -5.82 14.90
N VAL A 77 11.91 -5.20 14.15
CA VAL A 77 12.11 -5.46 12.72
C VAL A 77 12.55 -6.90 12.50
N GLY A 78 13.57 -7.37 13.23
CA GLY A 78 14.04 -8.74 13.15
C GLY A 78 13.01 -9.77 13.58
N ASP A 79 12.27 -9.51 14.65
CA ASP A 79 11.19 -10.37 15.13
C ASP A 79 10.06 -10.53 14.10
N LEU A 80 9.59 -9.41 13.54
CA LEU A 80 8.54 -9.43 12.52
C LEU A 80 9.02 -10.09 11.24
N SER A 81 10.23 -9.75 10.79
CA SER A 81 10.86 -10.30 9.59
C SER A 81 10.91 -11.84 9.62
N ARG A 82 11.36 -12.42 10.74
CA ARG A 82 11.36 -13.88 10.94
C ARG A 82 9.95 -14.47 10.91
N ALA A 83 8.98 -13.82 11.54
CA ALA A 83 7.60 -14.30 11.57
C ALA A 83 6.92 -14.26 10.20
N VAL A 84 7.09 -13.16 9.45
CA VAL A 84 6.57 -12.96 8.08
C VAL A 84 7.14 -14.02 7.14
N ARG A 85 8.45 -14.23 7.16
CA ARG A 85 9.10 -15.28 6.35
C ARG A 85 8.64 -16.69 6.74
N LYS A 86 8.53 -16.98 8.04
CA LYS A 86 8.00 -18.27 8.53
C LYS A 86 6.55 -18.51 8.09
N ALA A 87 5.76 -17.46 7.93
CA ALA A 87 4.40 -17.54 7.40
C ALA A 87 4.34 -17.80 5.88
N GLY A 88 5.46 -17.68 5.17
CA GLY A 88 5.57 -17.81 3.72
C GLY A 88 5.25 -16.53 2.95
N LEU A 89 5.43 -15.38 3.60
CA LEU A 89 5.25 -14.05 3.00
C LEU A 89 6.63 -13.43 2.72
N THR A 90 6.69 -12.63 1.67
CA THR A 90 7.85 -11.77 1.35
C THR A 90 7.95 -10.65 2.38
N PHE A 91 9.17 -10.29 2.79
CA PHE A 91 9.41 -9.22 3.76
C PHE A 91 10.12 -8.04 3.10
N GLY A 92 9.64 -6.83 3.35
CA GLY A 92 10.29 -5.60 2.93
C GLY A 92 10.35 -4.57 4.05
N LEU A 93 11.07 -3.48 3.79
CA LEU A 93 11.29 -2.39 4.73
C LEU A 93 10.89 -1.06 4.13
N TYR A 94 10.24 -0.24 4.96
CA TYR A 94 10.09 1.19 4.72
C TYR A 94 11.19 1.94 5.46
N HIS A 95 11.83 2.90 4.78
CA HIS A 95 12.87 3.77 5.33
C HIS A 95 12.58 5.23 5.01
N SER A 96 12.56 6.09 6.03
CA SER A 96 12.46 7.54 5.82
C SER A 96 13.86 8.14 5.65
N LEU A 97 14.13 8.75 4.49
CA LEU A 97 15.35 9.50 4.25
C LEU A 97 15.45 10.76 5.12
N TYR A 98 14.30 11.26 5.60
CA TYR A 98 14.18 12.50 6.35
C TYR A 98 14.07 12.24 7.86
N GLU A 99 14.78 13.04 8.67
CA GLU A 99 14.63 13.04 10.13
C GLU A 99 14.43 14.46 10.69
N TRP A 100 13.20 14.76 11.13
CA TRP A 100 12.74 16.10 11.58
C TRP A 100 13.66 16.84 12.56
N PHE A 101 14.22 16.12 13.54
CA PHE A 101 14.96 16.71 14.65
C PHE A 101 16.44 16.35 14.65
N ASN A 102 16.93 15.64 13.62
CA ASN A 102 18.32 15.23 13.60
C ASN A 102 19.22 16.46 13.41
N PRO A 103 20.17 16.74 14.33
CA PRO A 103 21.01 17.94 14.22
C PRO A 103 21.85 17.99 12.94
N MET A 104 22.28 16.83 12.42
CA MET A 104 23.03 16.78 11.16
C MET A 104 22.13 17.14 9.97
N TYR A 105 20.88 16.64 9.97
CA TYR A 105 19.91 16.98 8.93
C TYR A 105 19.58 18.48 8.95
N LEU A 106 19.30 19.02 10.13
CA LEU A 106 19.03 20.46 10.30
C LEU A 106 20.23 21.33 9.88
N ALA A 107 21.45 20.88 10.14
CA ALA A 107 22.67 21.57 9.69
C ALA A 107 22.83 21.54 8.16
N ASP A 108 22.62 20.38 7.53
CA ASP A 108 22.67 20.24 6.07
C ASP A 108 21.56 21.07 5.40
N LYS A 109 20.34 21.05 5.96
CA LYS A 109 19.20 21.88 5.51
C LYS A 109 19.48 23.37 5.65
N ALA A 110 20.04 23.81 6.78
CA ALA A 110 20.43 25.22 6.98
C ALA A 110 21.53 25.67 5.99
N ASN A 111 22.29 24.72 5.44
CA ASN A 111 23.29 24.92 4.42
C ASN A 111 22.77 24.59 2.99
N ASN A 112 21.44 24.66 2.78
CA ASN A 112 20.76 24.40 1.51
C ASN A 112 21.14 23.06 0.87
N PHE A 113 21.35 22.02 1.68
CA PHE A 113 21.71 20.67 1.24
C PHE A 113 23.01 20.60 0.40
N THR A 114 23.91 21.58 0.57
CA THR A 114 25.22 21.58 -0.12
C THR A 114 26.28 20.72 0.59
N SER A 115 26.09 20.48 1.89
CA SER A 115 26.79 19.43 2.64
C SER A 115 25.91 18.19 2.74
N GLN A 116 26.53 17.02 2.90
CA GLN A 116 25.86 15.70 2.97
C GLN A 116 26.31 14.94 4.23
N VAL A 117 26.54 15.65 5.34
CA VAL A 117 27.06 15.08 6.58
C VAL A 117 26.05 14.10 7.17
N PHE A 118 24.77 14.47 7.19
CA PHE A 118 23.68 13.61 7.63
C PHE A 118 23.59 12.34 6.77
N VAL A 119 23.58 12.51 5.45
CA VAL A 119 23.44 11.37 4.54
C VAL A 119 24.62 10.40 4.68
N SER A 120 25.84 10.93 4.77
CA SER A 120 27.05 10.10 4.83
C SER A 120 27.24 9.39 6.17
N ASN A 121 26.83 10.02 7.28
CA ASN A 121 27.11 9.51 8.63
C ASN A 121 25.91 8.82 9.30
N LYS A 122 24.69 9.01 8.77
CA LYS A 122 23.46 8.47 9.35
C LYS A 122 22.68 7.63 8.34
N ILE A 123 22.20 8.23 7.24
CA ILE A 123 21.27 7.56 6.32
C ILE A 123 21.92 6.39 5.57
N LEU A 124 23.07 6.60 4.91
CA LEU A 124 23.71 5.52 4.15
C LEU A 124 24.16 4.33 5.03
N PRO A 125 24.87 4.54 6.15
CA PRO A 125 25.27 3.43 7.02
C PRO A 125 24.07 2.66 7.58
N GLU A 126 22.99 3.36 7.94
CA GLU A 126 21.77 2.73 8.46
C GLU A 126 21.05 1.90 7.39
N MET A 127 20.91 2.42 6.17
CA MET A 127 20.32 1.67 5.07
C MET A 127 21.16 0.43 4.73
N GLN A 128 22.49 0.54 4.72
CA GLN A 128 23.37 -0.62 4.53
C GLN A 128 23.20 -1.65 5.65
N GLU A 129 23.16 -1.21 6.90
CA GLU A 129 22.95 -2.09 8.06
C GLU A 129 21.64 -2.87 7.96
N ILE A 130 20.51 -2.21 7.65
CA ILE A 130 19.22 -2.91 7.58
C ILE A 130 19.13 -3.85 6.38
N ILE A 131 19.79 -3.54 5.27
CA ILE A 131 19.88 -4.42 4.11
C ILE A 131 20.69 -5.67 4.46
N GLU A 132 21.88 -5.50 5.06
CA GLU A 132 22.74 -6.61 5.46
C GLU A 132 22.10 -7.46 6.57
N LYS A 133 21.39 -6.84 7.51
CA LYS A 133 20.86 -7.52 8.69
C LYS A 133 19.55 -8.25 8.42
N TYR A 134 18.64 -7.65 7.64
CA TYR A 134 17.29 -8.17 7.45
C TYR A 134 17.01 -8.68 6.04
N GLU A 135 17.92 -8.45 5.08
CA GLU A 135 17.84 -8.95 3.71
C GLU A 135 16.44 -8.76 3.07
N PRO A 136 15.83 -7.56 3.09
CA PRO A 136 14.48 -7.36 2.58
C PRO A 136 14.41 -7.53 1.05
N ASP A 137 13.26 -8.05 0.58
CA ASP A 137 12.96 -8.17 -0.85
C ASP A 137 12.38 -6.88 -1.44
N VAL A 138 11.98 -5.92 -0.59
CA VAL A 138 11.49 -4.59 -1.00
C VAL A 138 12.11 -3.55 -0.09
N LEU A 139 12.72 -2.52 -0.67
CA LEU A 139 13.13 -1.32 0.06
C LEU A 139 12.30 -0.13 -0.44
N TRP A 140 11.45 0.39 0.44
CA TRP A 140 10.50 1.45 0.16
C TRP A 140 10.97 2.75 0.83
N SER A 141 11.50 3.69 0.05
CA SER A 141 11.97 4.97 0.56
C SER A 141 10.86 6.02 0.62
N ASP A 142 11.03 7.02 1.48
CA ASP A 142 10.15 8.19 1.61
C ASP A 142 10.93 9.34 2.25
N GLY A 143 10.35 10.53 2.39
CA GLY A 143 11.07 11.66 3.00
C GLY A 143 11.95 12.43 2.04
N ASP A 144 11.89 12.13 0.75
CA ASP A 144 12.80 12.63 -0.26
C ASP A 144 12.50 14.07 -0.71
N TRP A 145 11.29 14.58 -0.42
CA TRP A 145 10.69 15.79 -1.01
C TRP A 145 11.44 17.11 -0.78
N GLU A 146 12.42 17.18 0.14
CA GLU A 146 13.17 18.41 0.39
C GLU A 146 14.47 18.54 -0.40
N ALA A 147 14.95 17.47 -1.04
CA ALA A 147 16.23 17.49 -1.73
C ALA A 147 16.27 16.54 -2.94
N HIS A 148 17.15 16.84 -3.90
CA HIS A 148 17.39 15.96 -5.05
C HIS A 148 18.13 14.68 -4.64
N ASP A 149 18.01 13.66 -5.48
CA ASP A 149 18.70 12.36 -5.39
C ASP A 149 20.21 12.48 -5.15
N SER A 150 20.83 13.51 -5.72
CA SER A 150 22.25 13.83 -5.52
C SER A 150 22.61 14.10 -4.06
N TYR A 151 21.77 14.83 -3.31
CA TYR A 151 21.98 15.05 -1.86
C TYR A 151 21.80 13.74 -1.09
N TRP A 152 20.77 12.96 -1.43
CA TRP A 152 20.49 11.66 -0.80
C TRP A 152 21.51 10.57 -1.15
N LYS A 153 22.41 10.83 -2.11
CA LYS A 153 23.35 9.84 -2.68
C LYS A 153 22.63 8.58 -3.16
N ALA A 154 21.42 8.76 -3.69
CA ALA A 154 20.56 7.63 -4.06
C ALA A 154 21.20 6.76 -5.15
N THR A 155 21.85 7.38 -6.14
CA THR A 155 22.53 6.65 -7.23
C THR A 155 23.66 5.75 -6.72
N ASP A 156 24.51 6.25 -5.83
CA ASP A 156 25.61 5.47 -5.24
C ASP A 156 25.06 4.30 -4.40
N PHE A 157 24.03 4.58 -3.58
CA PHE A 157 23.41 3.55 -2.74
C PHE A 157 22.71 2.47 -3.55
N LEU A 158 21.90 2.85 -4.54
CA LEU A 158 21.18 1.91 -5.41
C LEU A 158 22.16 1.10 -6.28
N ALA A 159 23.27 1.71 -6.73
CA ALA A 159 24.32 0.98 -7.42
C ALA A 159 24.94 -0.11 -6.52
N TRP A 160 25.24 0.20 -5.25
CA TRP A 160 25.68 -0.82 -4.30
C TRP A 160 24.59 -1.88 -4.04
N LEU A 161 23.33 -1.45 -3.86
CA LEU A 161 22.20 -2.34 -3.60
C LEU A 161 22.05 -3.41 -4.68
N TYR A 162 22.10 -3.03 -5.96
CA TYR A 162 21.91 -3.94 -7.08
C TYR A 162 23.18 -4.66 -7.57
N ASN A 163 24.38 -4.25 -7.15
CA ASN A 163 25.61 -4.91 -7.59
C ASN A 163 26.25 -5.78 -6.50
N GLU A 164 26.18 -5.35 -5.23
CA GLU A 164 27.04 -5.86 -4.16
C GLU A 164 26.27 -6.39 -2.95
N SER A 165 25.07 -5.87 -2.67
CA SER A 165 24.30 -6.26 -1.48
C SER A 165 23.90 -7.75 -1.47
N PRO A 166 23.56 -8.33 -0.30
CA PRO A 166 23.10 -9.72 -0.21
C PRO A 166 21.75 -9.97 -0.91
N VAL A 167 20.99 -8.92 -1.21
CA VAL A 167 19.64 -8.99 -1.82
C VAL A 167 19.61 -8.53 -3.28
N LYS A 168 20.78 -8.29 -3.88
CA LYS A 168 20.91 -7.72 -5.24
C LYS A 168 20.11 -8.43 -6.34
N ASP A 169 19.84 -9.72 -6.17
CA ASP A 169 19.13 -10.54 -7.16
C ASP A 169 17.61 -10.54 -6.97
N THR A 170 17.09 -10.02 -5.85
CA THR A 170 15.66 -10.09 -5.49
C THR A 170 15.03 -8.77 -5.09
N VAL A 171 15.81 -7.83 -4.55
CA VAL A 171 15.30 -6.57 -4.02
C VAL A 171 14.69 -5.70 -5.12
N VAL A 172 13.56 -5.08 -4.79
CA VAL A 172 12.95 -4.02 -5.61
C VAL A 172 12.78 -2.73 -4.80
N VAL A 173 12.85 -1.58 -5.47
CA VAL A 173 12.68 -0.25 -4.86
C VAL A 173 11.54 0.54 -5.50
N ASN A 174 10.89 1.38 -4.68
CA ASN A 174 9.93 2.37 -5.20
C ASN A 174 10.67 3.57 -5.84
N ASP A 175 9.93 4.63 -6.17
CA ASP A 175 10.40 5.81 -6.91
C ASP A 175 10.56 7.08 -6.05
N ARG A 176 10.72 6.96 -4.73
CA ARG A 176 10.79 8.12 -3.80
C ARG A 176 12.22 8.37 -3.31
N TRP A 177 13.13 8.64 -4.23
CA TRP A 177 14.56 8.78 -3.96
C TRP A 177 15.11 10.20 -4.14
N GLY A 178 14.24 11.18 -4.41
CA GLY A 178 14.63 12.58 -4.56
C GLY A 178 13.59 13.39 -5.33
N ILE A 179 13.72 14.72 -5.26
CA ILE A 179 12.98 15.63 -6.13
C ILE A 179 13.15 15.22 -7.61
N ASP A 180 12.03 15.22 -8.35
CA ASP A 180 11.90 14.83 -9.76
C ASP A 180 12.12 13.32 -10.07
N ILE A 181 12.21 12.47 -9.05
CA ILE A 181 12.31 11.01 -9.20
C ILE A 181 10.94 10.29 -9.22
N PRO A 182 9.94 10.67 -8.41
CA PRO A 182 8.63 10.04 -8.48
C PRO A 182 8.02 10.07 -9.88
N CYS A 183 7.41 8.98 -10.31
CA CYS A 183 6.90 8.74 -11.67
C CYS A 183 7.96 8.74 -12.78
N SER A 184 9.26 8.72 -12.43
CA SER A 184 10.38 8.82 -13.37
C SER A 184 11.35 7.65 -13.27
N HIS A 185 11.80 7.29 -12.05
CA HIS A 185 12.77 6.21 -11.86
C HIS A 185 12.55 5.41 -10.56
N GLY A 186 12.46 4.08 -10.71
CA GLY A 186 12.27 3.09 -9.65
C GLY A 186 11.83 1.76 -10.28
N ASP A 187 11.86 0.65 -9.55
CA ASP A 187 11.34 -0.64 -10.08
C ASP A 187 9.82 -0.64 -10.17
N PHE A 188 9.17 0.16 -9.33
CA PHE A 188 7.74 0.46 -9.40
C PHE A 188 7.46 1.87 -8.91
N TYR A 189 6.41 2.49 -9.46
CA TYR A 189 6.05 3.88 -9.18
C TYR A 189 5.01 4.02 -8.06
N THR A 190 5.19 5.05 -7.24
CA THR A 190 4.35 5.45 -6.09
C THR A 190 4.22 6.98 -6.05
N CYS A 191 3.93 7.56 -7.21
CA CYS A 191 4.15 8.97 -7.55
C CYS A 191 3.57 10.00 -6.57
N THR A 192 2.50 9.64 -5.86
CA THR A 192 1.92 10.41 -4.77
C THR A 192 1.39 9.47 -3.69
N ASP A 193 1.03 10.00 -2.53
CA ASP A 193 0.24 9.24 -1.55
C ASP A 193 -1.07 8.76 -2.19
N ARG A 194 -1.45 7.51 -1.91
CA ARG A 194 -2.62 6.85 -2.50
C ARG A 194 -2.63 6.93 -4.04
N PHE A 195 -1.46 6.83 -4.67
CA PHE A 195 -1.35 6.89 -6.12
C PHE A 195 -2.22 5.80 -6.75
N ASN A 196 -3.28 6.22 -7.44
CA ASN A 196 -4.16 5.37 -8.22
C ASN A 196 -4.56 6.14 -9.49
N PRO A 197 -3.94 5.85 -10.65
CA PRO A 197 -4.16 6.61 -11.86
C PRO A 197 -5.51 6.34 -12.54
N GLY A 198 -6.24 5.29 -12.13
CA GLY A 198 -7.51 4.89 -12.75
C GLY A 198 -7.41 4.42 -14.21
N VAL A 199 -6.18 4.37 -14.76
CA VAL A 199 -5.89 3.94 -16.13
C VAL A 199 -4.62 3.11 -16.17
N LEU A 200 -4.53 2.22 -17.16
CA LEU A 200 -3.37 1.34 -17.36
C LEU A 200 -2.08 2.15 -17.54
N GLN A 201 -1.07 1.83 -16.74
CA GLN A 201 0.27 2.42 -16.83
C GLN A 201 1.22 1.53 -17.63
N LYS A 202 2.21 2.16 -18.27
CA LYS A 202 3.29 1.44 -18.98
C LYS A 202 4.32 0.84 -18.03
N HIS A 203 4.57 1.50 -16.91
CA HIS A 203 5.49 1.06 -15.87
C HIS A 203 4.72 0.42 -14.73
N LYS A 204 5.34 -0.53 -14.02
CA LYS A 204 4.73 -1.10 -12.81
C LYS A 204 4.58 0.00 -11.76
N TRP A 205 3.50 -0.05 -11.00
CA TRP A 205 3.19 0.91 -9.96
C TRP A 205 2.49 0.24 -8.78
N GLU A 206 2.43 0.95 -7.65
CA GLU A 206 1.84 0.48 -6.41
C GLU A 206 0.97 1.57 -5.78
N ASN A 207 -0.25 1.20 -5.40
CA ASN A 207 -1.16 2.01 -4.61
C ASN A 207 -0.86 1.82 -3.13
N ALA A 208 0.03 2.66 -2.58
CA ALA A 208 0.25 2.74 -1.14
C ALA A 208 -0.90 3.54 -0.50
N MET A 209 -1.75 2.87 0.29
CA MET A 209 -2.96 3.43 0.88
C MET A 209 -3.21 2.94 2.31
N THR A 210 -4.10 3.60 3.03
CA THR A 210 -4.45 3.28 4.42
C THR A 210 -5.93 2.95 4.57
N ILE A 211 -6.25 2.00 5.46
CA ILE A 211 -7.64 1.69 5.81
C ILE A 211 -8.29 2.90 6.52
N ASP A 212 -7.55 3.59 7.40
CA ASP A 212 -7.99 4.88 7.96
C ASP A 212 -7.85 5.97 6.90
N LYS A 213 -8.95 6.60 6.50
CA LYS A 213 -9.04 7.63 5.46
C LYS A 213 -8.15 8.85 5.76
N GLU A 214 -7.87 9.11 7.03
CA GLU A 214 -7.22 10.33 7.50
C GLU A 214 -5.75 10.16 7.89
N SER A 215 -5.31 8.93 8.21
CA SER A 215 -4.01 8.71 8.84
C SER A 215 -3.36 7.39 8.43
N TRP A 216 -2.02 7.33 8.39
CA TRP A 216 -1.31 6.05 8.37
C TRP A 216 -0.98 5.53 9.78
N GLY A 217 -0.84 6.41 10.77
CA GLY A 217 -0.66 6.04 12.17
C GLY A 217 -1.98 5.80 12.89
N PHE A 218 -1.94 5.10 14.03
CA PHE A 218 -3.12 4.83 14.85
C PHE A 218 -3.73 6.12 15.44
N ARG A 219 -5.05 6.30 15.27
CA ARG A 219 -5.82 7.39 15.89
C ARG A 219 -6.83 6.86 16.89
N ARG A 220 -6.60 7.14 18.18
CA ARG A 220 -7.52 6.73 19.27
C ARG A 220 -8.93 7.33 19.15
N ASN A 221 -9.06 8.50 18.52
CA ASN A 221 -10.32 9.22 18.39
C ASN A 221 -11.03 9.01 17.04
N ALA A 222 -10.56 8.09 16.19
CA ALA A 222 -11.15 7.85 14.88
C ALA A 222 -12.54 7.20 14.99
N PRO A 223 -13.62 7.85 14.51
CA PRO A 223 -14.92 7.21 14.37
C PRO A 223 -14.92 6.17 13.23
N LEU A 224 -15.89 5.25 13.25
CA LEU A 224 -16.02 4.20 12.22
C LEU A 224 -16.09 4.75 10.79
N SER A 225 -16.72 5.91 10.60
CA SER A 225 -16.85 6.58 9.30
C SER A 225 -15.50 6.95 8.64
N ASP A 226 -14.45 7.10 9.45
CA ASP A 226 -13.11 7.42 8.97
C ASP A 226 -12.37 6.18 8.45
N TYR A 227 -12.92 4.98 8.57
CA TYR A 227 -12.31 3.78 8.02
C TYR A 227 -12.99 3.40 6.70
N LEU A 228 -12.21 2.95 5.73
CA LEU A 228 -12.74 2.32 4.52
C LEU A 228 -13.57 1.09 4.90
N THR A 229 -14.72 0.97 4.26
CA THR A 229 -15.57 -0.21 4.31
C THR A 229 -14.92 -1.35 3.52
N THR A 230 -15.34 -2.59 3.79
CA THR A 230 -14.91 -3.75 2.99
C THR A 230 -15.23 -3.57 1.49
N HIS A 231 -16.36 -2.94 1.15
CA HIS A 231 -16.73 -2.66 -0.23
C HIS A 231 -15.77 -1.66 -0.89
N GLU A 232 -15.47 -0.53 -0.23
CA GLU A 232 -14.49 0.46 -0.73
C GLU A 232 -13.10 -0.16 -0.92
N LEU A 233 -12.66 -1.06 -0.02
CA LEU A 233 -11.39 -1.78 -0.16
C LEU A 233 -11.38 -2.74 -1.36
N LEU A 234 -12.46 -3.50 -1.57
CA LEU A 234 -12.58 -4.40 -2.71
C LEU A 234 -12.65 -3.64 -4.04
N GLN A 235 -13.34 -2.50 -4.07
CA GLN A 235 -13.36 -1.62 -5.23
C GLN A 235 -11.95 -1.10 -5.55
N THR A 236 -11.25 -0.59 -4.55
CA THR A 236 -9.88 -0.07 -4.72
C THR A 236 -8.92 -1.18 -5.19
N LEU A 237 -9.05 -2.40 -4.65
CA LEU A 237 -8.29 -3.56 -5.08
C LEU A 237 -8.58 -3.91 -6.56
N ALA A 238 -9.85 -4.01 -6.94
CA ALA A 238 -10.26 -4.37 -8.30
C ALA A 238 -9.75 -3.35 -9.33
N GLU A 239 -9.93 -2.06 -9.05
CA GLU A 239 -9.42 -0.97 -9.88
C GLU A 239 -7.89 -1.01 -10.02
N THR A 240 -7.19 -1.10 -8.89
CA THR A 240 -5.72 -1.08 -8.86
C THR A 240 -5.12 -2.21 -9.70
N ILE A 241 -5.60 -3.45 -9.50
CA ILE A 241 -5.07 -4.63 -10.19
C ILE A 241 -5.42 -4.60 -11.68
N SER A 242 -6.63 -4.16 -12.03
CA SER A 242 -7.07 -4.06 -13.44
C SER A 242 -6.26 -3.02 -14.22
N CYS A 243 -5.79 -1.97 -13.56
CA CYS A 243 -4.89 -0.94 -14.08
C CYS A 243 -3.39 -1.30 -13.95
N GLY A 244 -3.07 -2.55 -13.56
CA GLY A 244 -1.71 -3.09 -13.55
C GLY A 244 -0.89 -2.80 -12.29
N GLY A 245 -1.48 -2.16 -11.29
CA GLY A 245 -0.83 -1.84 -10.03
C GLY A 245 -0.71 -3.03 -9.08
N ASN A 246 0.08 -2.86 -8.02
CA ASN A 246 -0.09 -3.58 -6.76
C ASN A 246 -0.83 -2.68 -5.76
N ILE A 247 -1.42 -3.24 -4.71
CA ILE A 247 -2.01 -2.46 -3.62
C ILE A 247 -1.29 -2.79 -2.31
N LEU A 248 -0.80 -1.75 -1.64
CA LEU A 248 -0.13 -1.83 -0.34
C LEU A 248 -1.07 -1.17 0.69
N ILE A 249 -1.65 -1.99 1.57
CA ILE A 249 -2.66 -1.55 2.54
C ILE A 249 -2.02 -1.42 3.92
N ASN A 250 -1.85 -0.19 4.38
CA ASN A 250 -1.33 0.13 5.69
C ASN A 250 -2.37 -0.09 6.80
N VAL A 251 -1.90 -0.68 7.91
CA VAL A 251 -2.56 -0.70 9.22
C VAL A 251 -1.75 0.10 10.22
N GLY A 252 -2.42 0.77 11.15
CA GLY A 252 -1.77 1.51 12.23
C GLY A 252 -1.97 0.80 13.58
N PRO A 253 -0.98 0.01 14.06
CA PRO A 253 -1.03 -0.61 15.39
C PRO A 253 -0.95 0.43 16.51
N THR A 254 -1.45 0.09 17.69
CA THR A 254 -1.30 0.92 18.89
C THR A 254 0.15 0.95 19.37
N LYS A 255 0.47 1.88 20.27
CA LYS A 255 1.82 2.00 20.86
C LYS A 255 2.22 0.78 21.71
N GLU A 256 1.24 0.01 22.16
CA GLU A 256 1.42 -1.26 22.87
C GLU A 256 1.56 -2.46 21.92
N GLY A 257 1.47 -2.29 20.60
CA GLY A 257 1.67 -3.37 19.62
C GLY A 257 0.40 -4.15 19.23
N ILE A 258 -0.78 -3.58 19.49
CA ILE A 258 -2.07 -4.19 19.13
C ILE A 258 -2.53 -3.67 17.76
N ILE A 259 -2.91 -4.57 16.85
CA ILE A 259 -3.68 -4.18 15.65
C ILE A 259 -5.15 -4.05 16.10
N ALA A 260 -5.75 -2.87 15.93
CA ALA A 260 -7.12 -2.67 16.42
C ALA A 260 -8.14 -3.58 15.67
N PRO A 261 -9.21 -4.06 16.33
CA PRO A 261 -10.16 -5.00 15.73
C PRO A 261 -10.77 -4.56 14.39
N ILE A 262 -10.95 -3.24 14.20
CA ILE A 262 -11.45 -2.71 12.92
C ILE A 262 -10.48 -2.98 11.75
N PHE A 263 -9.18 -2.92 11.97
CA PHE A 263 -8.18 -3.27 10.95
C PHE A 263 -8.18 -4.78 10.72
N GLU A 264 -8.24 -5.59 11.80
CA GLU A 264 -8.33 -7.05 11.70
C GLU A 264 -9.55 -7.48 10.88
N GLU A 265 -10.74 -6.92 11.16
CA GLU A 265 -11.98 -7.22 10.46
C GLU A 265 -11.86 -6.94 8.95
N ARG A 266 -11.36 -5.75 8.58
CA ARG A 266 -11.18 -5.37 7.17
C ARG A 266 -10.19 -6.26 6.44
N LEU A 267 -9.07 -6.59 7.08
CA LEU A 267 -8.07 -7.51 6.53
C LEU A 267 -8.64 -8.92 6.36
N LEU A 268 -9.35 -9.45 7.35
CA LEU A 268 -9.94 -10.79 7.29
C LEU A 268 -11.05 -10.87 6.25
N ASP A 269 -11.84 -9.81 6.06
CA ASP A 269 -12.87 -9.76 5.02
C ASP A 269 -12.27 -9.76 3.61
N LEU A 270 -11.20 -8.99 3.38
CA LEU A 270 -10.41 -9.09 2.14
C LEU A 270 -9.90 -10.51 1.92
N GLY A 271 -9.34 -11.12 2.97
CA GLY A 271 -8.85 -12.49 2.95
C GLY A 271 -9.91 -13.52 2.57
N LYS A 272 -11.11 -13.42 3.15
CA LYS A 272 -12.25 -14.28 2.81
C LYS A 272 -12.61 -14.14 1.33
N TRP A 273 -12.69 -12.92 0.81
CA TRP A 273 -12.99 -12.68 -0.60
C TRP A 273 -11.89 -13.23 -1.53
N LEU A 274 -10.62 -12.98 -1.20
CA LEU A 274 -9.45 -13.45 -1.94
C LEU A 274 -9.29 -14.98 -1.90
N SER A 275 -9.77 -15.65 -0.85
CA SER A 275 -9.75 -17.11 -0.78
C SER A 275 -10.62 -17.77 -1.86
N ILE A 276 -11.66 -17.07 -2.32
CA ILE A 276 -12.56 -17.53 -3.38
C ILE A 276 -12.10 -16.96 -4.74
N ASN A 277 -11.89 -15.65 -4.80
CA ASN A 277 -11.69 -14.91 -6.05
C ASN A 277 -10.23 -14.64 -6.39
N GLY A 278 -9.28 -15.11 -5.57
CA GLY A 278 -7.86 -14.80 -5.69
C GLY A 278 -7.23 -15.25 -7.00
N GLU A 279 -7.83 -16.20 -7.73
CA GLU A 279 -7.33 -16.57 -9.06
C GLU A 279 -7.48 -15.46 -10.11
N ALA A 280 -8.46 -14.57 -9.96
CA ALA A 280 -8.65 -13.39 -10.80
C ALA A 280 -7.64 -12.28 -10.45
N ILE A 281 -6.97 -12.38 -9.31
CA ILE A 281 -6.07 -11.36 -8.78
C ILE A 281 -4.60 -11.80 -8.89
N TYR A 282 -4.24 -12.92 -8.26
CA TYR A 282 -2.84 -13.32 -8.17
C TYR A 282 -2.31 -13.85 -9.50
N GLY A 283 -1.26 -13.20 -10.01
CA GLY A 283 -0.61 -13.56 -11.27
C GLY A 283 -1.46 -13.24 -12.51
N SER A 284 -2.51 -12.44 -12.37
CA SER A 284 -3.24 -11.89 -13.51
C SER A 284 -2.46 -10.70 -14.11
N LYS A 285 -2.93 -10.25 -15.27
CA LYS A 285 -2.45 -9.07 -15.98
C LYS A 285 -3.65 -8.19 -16.34
N PRO A 286 -3.45 -6.89 -16.56
CA PRO A 286 -4.47 -6.03 -17.17
C PRO A 286 -4.97 -6.64 -18.48
N TRP A 287 -6.29 -6.66 -18.64
CA TRP A 287 -6.89 -7.01 -19.93
C TRP A 287 -6.89 -5.79 -20.87
N ILE A 288 -7.32 -5.98 -22.12
CA ILE A 288 -7.39 -4.90 -23.12
C ILE A 288 -8.34 -3.75 -22.70
N TYR A 289 -9.31 -4.06 -21.82
CA TYR A 289 -10.16 -3.09 -21.12
C TYR A 289 -9.92 -3.22 -19.62
N GLN A 290 -9.82 -2.09 -18.91
CA GLN A 290 -9.64 -2.06 -17.45
C GLN A 290 -10.99 -2.21 -16.73
N ASN A 291 -12.00 -1.50 -17.20
CA ASN A 291 -13.39 -1.60 -16.74
C ASN A 291 -14.35 -1.69 -17.94
N ASP A 292 -15.60 -2.04 -17.68
CA ASP A 292 -16.62 -2.14 -18.72
C ASP A 292 -17.13 -0.75 -19.15
N SER A 293 -17.28 -0.58 -20.46
CA SER A 293 -17.74 0.69 -21.05
C SER A 293 -19.19 1.04 -20.68
N LEU A 294 -20.02 0.04 -20.41
CA LEU A 294 -21.43 0.25 -20.07
C LEU A 294 -21.68 0.13 -18.56
N THR A 295 -21.18 -0.93 -17.94
CA THR A 295 -21.30 -1.13 -16.49
C THR A 295 -19.98 -0.78 -15.81
N THR A 296 -19.75 0.53 -15.61
CA THR A 296 -18.45 1.11 -15.19
C THR A 296 -17.84 0.54 -13.90
N ASP A 297 -18.66 -0.08 -13.05
CA ASP A 297 -18.27 -0.69 -11.78
C ASP A 297 -17.78 -2.15 -11.93
N VAL A 298 -17.73 -2.66 -13.16
CA VAL A 298 -17.15 -3.98 -13.49
C VAL A 298 -15.74 -3.79 -13.99
N TRP A 299 -14.80 -4.44 -13.31
CA TRP A 299 -13.37 -4.37 -13.60
C TRP A 299 -12.87 -5.68 -14.20
N TYR A 300 -11.82 -5.61 -15.03
CA TYR A 300 -11.32 -6.77 -15.75
C TYR A 300 -9.86 -7.07 -15.49
N THR A 301 -9.58 -8.34 -15.30
CA THR A 301 -8.22 -8.90 -15.33
C THR A 301 -8.16 -10.08 -16.29
N GLN A 302 -6.96 -10.43 -16.73
CA GLN A 302 -6.72 -11.59 -17.57
C GLN A 302 -5.67 -12.50 -16.93
N LYS A 303 -5.92 -13.81 -16.96
CA LYS A 303 -4.91 -14.81 -16.62
C LYS A 303 -4.98 -15.94 -17.63
N GLN A 304 -3.85 -16.21 -18.29
CA GLN A 304 -3.79 -17.16 -19.41
C GLN A 304 -4.85 -16.81 -20.47
N ASN A 305 -5.74 -17.75 -20.80
CA ASN A 305 -6.79 -17.57 -21.80
C ASN A 305 -8.14 -17.17 -21.18
N SER A 306 -8.18 -16.84 -19.89
CA SER A 306 -9.39 -16.45 -19.17
C SER A 306 -9.39 -14.97 -18.84
N VAL A 307 -10.53 -14.33 -19.11
CA VAL A 307 -10.84 -12.96 -18.66
C VAL A 307 -11.77 -13.07 -17.47
N TYR A 308 -11.48 -12.32 -16.42
CA TYR A 308 -12.26 -12.29 -15.19
C TYR A 308 -12.96 -10.94 -15.10
N ALA A 309 -14.28 -10.97 -14.97
CA ALA A 309 -15.10 -9.80 -14.66
C ALA A 309 -15.31 -9.71 -13.15
N ILE A 310 -14.81 -8.67 -12.53
CA ILE A 310 -14.96 -8.38 -11.10
C ILE A 310 -16.15 -7.46 -10.94
N VAL A 311 -17.28 -8.04 -10.55
CA VAL A 311 -18.55 -7.33 -10.35
C VAL A 311 -18.66 -6.90 -8.90
N LEU A 312 -18.60 -5.60 -8.64
CA LEU A 312 -18.60 -5.04 -7.28
C LEU A 312 -20.00 -4.97 -6.66
N ASN A 313 -21.03 -4.84 -7.49
CA ASN A 313 -22.43 -4.72 -7.09
C ASN A 313 -23.27 -5.80 -7.76
N TRP A 314 -24.03 -6.56 -6.97
CA TRP A 314 -24.92 -7.57 -7.52
C TRP A 314 -26.08 -6.91 -8.29
N PRO A 315 -26.36 -7.29 -9.55
CA PRO A 315 -27.42 -6.67 -10.34
C PRO A 315 -28.81 -6.97 -9.76
N THR A 316 -29.67 -5.95 -9.68
CA THR A 316 -30.97 -6.02 -8.98
C THR A 316 -31.96 -7.02 -9.57
N ASN A 317 -31.86 -7.29 -10.88
CA ASN A 317 -32.69 -8.24 -11.61
C ASN A 317 -31.91 -9.50 -12.05
N ASN A 318 -30.72 -9.74 -11.48
CA ASN A 318 -29.80 -10.80 -11.90
C ASN A 318 -29.36 -10.73 -13.38
N ILE A 319 -29.51 -9.57 -14.03
CA ILE A 319 -29.06 -9.34 -15.41
C ILE A 319 -27.89 -8.36 -15.37
N LEU A 320 -26.75 -8.77 -15.93
CA LEU A 320 -25.55 -7.96 -16.06
C LEU A 320 -25.31 -7.66 -17.54
N THR A 321 -25.30 -6.39 -17.92
CA THR A 321 -25.05 -5.96 -19.30
C THR A 321 -23.62 -5.48 -19.43
N LEU A 322 -22.84 -6.12 -20.29
CA LEU A 322 -21.42 -5.81 -20.50
C LEU A 322 -21.15 -5.52 -21.96
N GLU A 323 -20.44 -4.44 -22.24
CA GLU A 323 -20.10 -4.04 -23.62
C GLU A 323 -18.71 -4.53 -24.02
N SER A 324 -17.74 -4.44 -23.10
CA SER A 324 -16.33 -4.66 -23.43
C SER A 324 -15.99 -6.12 -23.77
N VAL A 325 -16.85 -7.07 -23.39
CA VAL A 325 -16.67 -8.52 -23.61
C VAL A 325 -17.41 -9.09 -24.81
N VAL A 326 -18.19 -8.30 -25.55
CA VAL A 326 -19.02 -8.80 -26.67
C VAL A 326 -18.19 -9.56 -27.71
N GLN A 327 -17.04 -9.00 -28.13
CA GLN A 327 -16.16 -9.67 -29.10
C GLN A 327 -15.54 -10.95 -28.56
N LEU A 328 -15.22 -10.99 -27.25
CA LEU A 328 -14.69 -12.19 -26.61
C LEU A 328 -15.74 -13.31 -26.60
N LEU A 329 -16.97 -12.98 -26.21
CA LEU A 329 -18.09 -13.91 -26.13
C LEU A 329 -18.59 -14.38 -27.51
N ALA A 330 -18.38 -13.59 -28.57
CA ALA A 330 -18.67 -14.03 -29.93
C ALA A 330 -17.80 -15.23 -30.39
N HIS A 331 -16.64 -15.42 -29.75
CA HIS A 331 -15.69 -16.49 -30.05
C HIS A 331 -15.55 -17.53 -28.92
N GLN A 332 -16.16 -17.29 -27.76
CA GLN A 332 -16.06 -18.12 -26.56
C GLN A 332 -17.46 -18.38 -26.02
N ASN A 333 -17.84 -19.67 -25.91
CA ASN A 333 -19.22 -20.02 -25.59
C ASN A 333 -19.50 -20.17 -24.10
N LYS A 334 -18.58 -19.75 -23.22
CA LYS A 334 -18.58 -20.22 -21.83
C LYS A 334 -18.27 -19.10 -20.84
N CYS A 335 -19.22 -18.84 -19.95
CA CYS A 335 -19.10 -17.89 -18.86
C CYS A 335 -19.51 -18.60 -17.56
N TYR A 336 -18.78 -18.38 -16.47
CA TYR A 336 -18.99 -19.08 -15.20
C TYR A 336 -18.75 -18.15 -14.02
N PHE A 337 -19.44 -18.39 -12.91
CA PHE A 337 -19.00 -17.87 -11.62
C PHE A 337 -17.76 -18.63 -11.13
N ILE A 338 -16.78 -17.92 -10.54
CA ILE A 338 -15.55 -18.54 -10.00
C ILE A 338 -15.88 -19.66 -9.01
N ARG A 339 -16.84 -19.43 -8.10
CA ARG A 339 -17.25 -20.40 -7.08
C ARG A 339 -18.03 -21.60 -7.66
N GLU A 340 -18.62 -21.42 -8.84
CA GLU A 340 -19.64 -22.31 -9.40
C GLU A 340 -19.34 -22.62 -10.87
N ARG A 341 -18.12 -23.08 -11.16
CA ARG A 341 -17.65 -23.43 -12.52
C ARG A 341 -18.45 -24.51 -13.25
N TYR A 342 -19.35 -25.19 -12.55
CA TYR A 342 -20.26 -26.18 -13.11
C TYR A 342 -21.52 -25.57 -13.71
N PHE A 343 -21.85 -24.31 -13.37
CA PHE A 343 -23.01 -23.58 -13.86
C PHE A 343 -22.58 -22.57 -14.92
N GLU A 344 -22.85 -22.91 -16.17
CA GLU A 344 -22.65 -22.01 -17.30
C GLU A 344 -23.71 -20.91 -17.27
N LEU A 345 -23.26 -19.66 -17.33
CA LEU A 345 -24.13 -18.50 -17.43
C LEU A 345 -24.66 -18.38 -18.85
N GLU A 346 -25.97 -18.17 -18.97
CA GLU A 346 -26.59 -17.79 -20.23
C GLU A 346 -26.20 -16.34 -20.56
N PHE A 347 -25.81 -16.10 -21.81
CA PHE A 347 -25.53 -14.76 -22.32
C PHE A 347 -26.05 -14.61 -23.75
N ASP A 348 -26.49 -13.41 -24.11
CA ASP A 348 -26.99 -13.08 -25.44
C ASP A 348 -26.19 -11.90 -26.01
N THR A 349 -25.44 -12.14 -27.08
CA THR A 349 -24.67 -11.11 -27.78
C THR A 349 -25.49 -10.38 -28.86
N ALA A 350 -26.73 -10.82 -29.14
CA ALA A 350 -27.60 -10.25 -30.18
C ALA A 350 -28.50 -9.11 -29.67
N PHE A 351 -28.36 -8.71 -28.40
CA PHE A 351 -29.22 -7.68 -27.79
C PHE A 351 -29.06 -6.29 -28.45
N GLN A 352 -27.94 -6.01 -29.13
CA GLN A 352 -27.78 -4.78 -29.94
C GLN A 352 -28.58 -4.79 -31.26
N GLU A 353 -29.01 -5.94 -31.76
CA GLU A 353 -29.82 -6.04 -32.99
C GLU A 353 -31.33 -6.19 -32.73
N ARG A 354 -31.74 -6.48 -31.48
CA ARG A 354 -33.15 -6.63 -31.12
C ARG A 354 -33.70 -5.40 -30.41
N SER A 355 -33.81 -4.31 -31.16
CA SER A 355 -34.80 -3.26 -30.88
C SER A 355 -36.18 -3.66 -31.40
N GLU A 356 -36.67 -4.85 -31.07
CA GLU A 356 -38.08 -5.20 -31.31
C GLU A 356 -38.67 -5.92 -30.11
N TYR A 357 -39.61 -5.22 -29.48
CA TYR A 357 -40.50 -5.70 -28.43
C TYR A 357 -41.08 -7.07 -28.77
N CYS A 358 -40.96 -8.03 -27.87
CA CYS A 358 -41.89 -9.16 -27.80
C CYS A 358 -42.16 -9.50 -26.34
N VAL A 359 -43.28 -8.96 -25.84
CA VAL A 359 -43.98 -9.46 -24.65
C VAL A 359 -44.71 -10.75 -25.05
N PRO A 360 -44.55 -11.86 -24.32
CA PRO A 360 -45.51 -12.96 -24.37
C PRO A 360 -46.54 -12.80 -23.24
N ARG A 361 -47.80 -13.08 -23.60
CA ARG A 361 -49.00 -13.06 -22.74
C ARG A 361 -48.96 -14.06 -21.60
#